data_AF-A0A1A8QJQ0-F1
#
_entry.id   AF-A0A1A8QJQ0-F1
#
_cell.length_a   1.000
_cell.length_b   1.000
_cell.length_c   1.000
_cell.angle_alpha   90.00
_cell.angle_beta   90.00
_cell.angle_gamma   90.00
#
_symmetry.space_group_name_H-M   'P 1'
#
loop_
_entity.id
_entity.type
_entity.pdbx_description
1 polymer ?
#
loop_
_entity_poly.entity_id
_entity_poly.type
_entity_poly.pdbx_seq_one_letter_code
_entity_poly.pdbx_strand_id
1 'polypeptide(L)'
;MTEDADETQRLKAAVHYTVGRFCQKIGEEHRREFSRQAVAAIAETTFRQCDIFAKDLEAFARHGKRTKVSVEDVKLTARRG
;
A
#
# COMPACT_ATOMS: atom_id res chain seq x y z
N MET A 1 10.94 10.11 20.00
CA MET A 1 9.56 9.55 19.91
C MET A 1 8.63 10.39 19.04
N THR A 2 8.94 11.64 18.69
CA THR A 2 8.13 12.48 17.78
C THR A 2 8.47 12.32 16.29
N GLU A 3 9.70 11.91 15.97
CA GLU A 3 10.19 11.80 14.58
C GLU A 3 9.50 10.67 13.81
N ASP A 4 9.32 9.50 14.42
CA ASP A 4 8.64 8.35 13.77
C ASP A 4 7.18 8.66 13.42
N ALA A 5 6.51 9.47 14.25
CA ALA A 5 5.14 9.88 14.04
C ALA A 5 5.02 10.91 12.89
N ASP A 6 5.99 11.84 12.79
CA ASP A 6 6.05 12.81 11.68
C ASP A 6 6.35 12.12 10.35
N GLU A 7 7.32 11.18 10.33
CA GLU A 7 7.63 10.39 9.15
C GLU A 7 6.43 9.55 8.69
N THR A 8 5.77 8.86 9.61
CA THR A 8 4.55 8.09 9.32
C THR A 8 3.48 8.97 8.69
N GLN A 9 3.27 10.17 9.22
CA GLN A 9 2.27 11.10 8.70
C GLN A 9 2.62 11.59 7.30
N ARG A 10 3.91 11.87 7.01
CA ARG A 10 4.39 12.24 5.68
C ARG A 10 4.17 11.11 4.67
N LEU A 11 4.45 9.87 5.05
CA LEU A 11 4.21 8.70 4.20
C LEU A 11 2.71 8.49 3.93
N LYS A 12 1.87 8.59 4.96
CA LYS A 12 0.41 8.53 4.82
C LYS A 12 -0.12 9.62 3.88
N ALA A 13 0.39 10.85 3.98
CA ALA A 13 0.01 11.94 3.09
C ALA A 13 0.38 11.65 1.62
N ALA A 14 1.57 11.09 1.37
CA ALA A 14 1.99 10.71 0.02
C ALA A 14 1.11 9.59 -0.58
N VAL A 15 0.76 8.59 0.23
CA VAL A 15 -0.19 7.53 -0.19
C VAL A 15 -1.57 8.11 -0.47
N HIS A 16 -2.09 8.97 0.43
CA HIS A 16 -3.38 9.61 0.26
C HIS A 16 -3.46 10.45 -1.02
N TYR A 17 -2.42 11.23 -1.33
CA TYR A 17 -2.33 11.99 -2.57
C TYR A 17 -2.44 11.06 -3.80
N THR A 18 -1.65 10.00 -3.83
CA THR A 18 -1.61 9.07 -4.97
C THR A 18 -2.93 8.31 -5.13
N VAL A 19 -3.53 7.85 -4.03
CA VAL A 19 -4.85 7.21 -4.02
C VAL A 19 -5.93 8.18 -4.51
N GLY A 20 -5.90 9.44 -4.09
CA GLY A 20 -6.82 10.46 -4.59
C GLY A 20 -6.75 10.64 -6.12
N ARG A 21 -5.53 10.66 -6.68
CA ARG A 21 -5.33 10.70 -8.14
C ARG A 21 -5.90 9.46 -8.85
N PHE A 22 -5.75 8.27 -8.26
CA PHE A 22 -6.35 7.05 -8.81
C PHE A 22 -7.87 7.05 -8.73
N CYS A 23 -8.45 7.41 -7.58
CA CYS A 23 -9.89 7.51 -7.40
C CYS A 23 -10.51 8.53 -8.36
N GLN A 24 -9.84 9.66 -8.62
CA GLN A 24 -10.27 10.62 -9.63
C GLN A 24 -10.31 9.99 -11.02
N LYS A 25 -9.22 9.36 -11.47
CA LYS A 25 -9.14 8.74 -12.79
C LYS A 25 -10.19 7.65 -12.98
N ILE A 26 -10.34 6.76 -11.99
CA ILE A 26 -11.34 5.67 -12.00
C ILE A 26 -12.75 6.25 -11.97
N GLY A 27 -12.96 7.31 -11.19
CA GLY A 27 -14.24 8.01 -11.12
C GLY A 27 -14.66 8.60 -12.47
N GLU A 28 -13.74 9.26 -13.16
CA GLU A 28 -13.94 9.78 -14.51
C GLU A 28 -14.29 8.67 -15.51
N GLU A 29 -13.53 7.55 -15.51
CA GLU A 29 -13.76 6.40 -16.38
C GLU A 29 -15.13 5.76 -16.19
N HIS A 30 -15.59 5.63 -14.94
CA HIS A 30 -16.86 5.01 -14.61
C HIS A 30 -18.02 5.99 -14.43
N ARG A 31 -17.80 7.29 -14.65
CA ARG A 31 -18.77 8.38 -14.40
C ARG A 31 -19.36 8.32 -13.00
N ARG A 32 -18.49 8.16 -12.00
CA ARG A 32 -18.84 8.12 -10.57
C ARG A 32 -17.89 8.99 -9.77
N GLU A 33 -18.37 9.55 -8.68
CA GLU A 33 -17.54 10.29 -7.73
C GLU A 33 -17.27 9.46 -6.48
N PHE A 34 -16.06 9.60 -5.94
CA PHE A 34 -15.70 9.07 -4.63
C PHE A 34 -15.78 10.19 -3.60
N SER A 35 -16.44 9.93 -2.46
CA SER A 35 -16.43 10.88 -1.35
C SER A 35 -15.02 11.02 -0.76
N ARG A 36 -14.75 12.15 -0.10
CA ARG A 36 -13.46 12.37 0.58
C ARG A 36 -13.17 11.29 1.62
N GLN A 37 -14.21 10.84 2.31
CA GLN A 37 -14.13 9.77 3.31
C GLN A 37 -13.81 8.42 2.66
N ALA A 38 -14.39 8.11 1.49
CA ALA A 38 -14.07 6.90 0.75
C ALA A 38 -12.60 6.91 0.29
N VAL A 39 -12.11 8.02 -0.27
CA VAL A 39 -10.69 8.17 -0.65
C VAL A 39 -9.76 8.00 0.56
N ALA A 40 -10.10 8.61 1.70
CA ALA A 40 -9.34 8.46 2.93
C ALA A 40 -9.32 7.01 3.44
N ALA A 41 -10.47 6.31 3.39
CA ALA A 41 -10.56 4.91 3.79
C ALA A 41 -9.75 3.98 2.88
N ILE A 42 -9.77 4.23 1.57
CA ILE A 42 -8.93 3.50 0.60
C ILE A 42 -7.45 3.75 0.92
N ALA A 43 -7.04 5.01 1.12
CA ALA A 43 -5.67 5.36 1.44
C ALA A 43 -5.17 4.68 2.73
N GLU A 44 -5.96 4.69 3.80
CA GLU A 44 -5.60 4.02 5.06
C GLU A 44 -5.55 2.49 4.90
N THR A 45 -6.39 1.93 4.03
CA THR A 45 -6.37 0.49 3.72
C THR A 45 -5.11 0.13 2.92
N THR A 46 -4.76 0.92 1.90
CA THR A 46 -3.51 0.75 1.14
C THR A 46 -2.28 0.87 2.03
N PHE A 47 -2.23 1.86 2.92
CA PHE A 47 -1.11 2.04 3.84
C PHE A 47 -0.93 0.82 4.78
N ARG A 48 -2.02 0.29 5.35
CA ARG A 48 -1.99 -0.94 6.17
C ARG A 48 -1.61 -2.17 5.36
N GLN A 49 -2.02 -2.25 4.09
CA GLN A 49 -1.67 -3.36 3.22
C GLN A 49 -0.16 -3.43 2.93
N CYS A 50 0.54 -2.29 2.91
CA CYS A 50 1.99 -2.26 2.75
C CYS A 50 2.72 -3.00 3.89
N ASP A 51 2.25 -2.91 5.14
CA ASP A 51 2.83 -3.65 6.27
C ASP A 51 2.66 -5.17 6.12
N ILE A 52 1.48 -5.59 5.65
CA ILE A 52 1.20 -7.01 5.36
C ILE A 52 2.14 -7.50 4.24
N PHE A 53 2.25 -6.76 3.14
CA PHE A 53 3.15 -7.11 2.04
C PHE A 53 4.61 -7.15 2.49
N ALA A 54 5.07 -6.20 3.29
CA ALA A 54 6.44 -6.20 3.80
C ALA A 54 6.76 -7.47 4.61
N LYS A 55 5.87 -7.86 5.52
CA LYS A 55 6.01 -9.07 6.35
C LYS A 55 5.99 -10.36 5.53
N ASP A 56 5.09 -10.44 4.55
CA ASP A 56 5.02 -11.59 3.65
C ASP A 56 6.29 -11.71 2.80
N LEU A 57 6.75 -10.60 2.21
CA LEU A 57 7.97 -10.57 1.40
C LEU A 57 9.20 -10.96 2.23
N GLU A 58 9.31 -10.47 3.46
CA GLU A 58 10.38 -10.87 4.39
C GLU A 58 10.30 -12.37 4.70
N ALA A 59 9.11 -12.89 5.00
CA ALA A 59 8.91 -14.30 5.30
C ALA A 59 9.27 -15.21 4.12
N PHE A 60 8.91 -14.85 2.90
CA PHE A 60 9.25 -15.61 1.69
C PHE A 60 10.76 -15.58 1.39
N ALA A 61 11.39 -14.41 1.51
CA ALA A 61 12.84 -14.31 1.34
C ALA A 61 13.58 -15.17 2.38
N ARG A 62 13.17 -15.10 3.66
CA ARG A 62 13.73 -15.90 4.75
C ARG A 62 13.52 -17.40 4.54
N HIS A 63 12.35 -17.82 4.07
CA HIS A 63 12.08 -19.23 3.73
C HIS A 63 13.04 -19.74 2.65
N GLY A 64 13.36 -18.90 1.66
CA GLY A 64 14.39 -19.18 0.66
C GLY A 64 15.84 -19.02 1.14
N LYS A 65 16.08 -18.87 2.45
CA LYS A 65 17.40 -18.60 3.06
C LYS A 65 18.11 -17.35 2.50
N ARG A 66 17.33 -16.37 2.01
CA ARG A 66 17.84 -15.10 1.48
C ARG A 66 17.55 -13.98 2.47
N THR A 67 18.41 -12.96 2.45
CA THR A 67 18.23 -11.69 3.20
C THR A 67 17.76 -10.54 2.31
N LYS A 68 17.66 -10.77 1.00
CA LYS A 68 17.16 -9.82 0.02
C LYS A 68 15.90 -10.35 -0.65
N VAL A 69 14.86 -9.53 -0.67
CA VAL A 69 13.62 -9.78 -1.42
C VAL A 69 13.92 -9.77 -2.92
N SER A 70 13.25 -10.67 -3.64
CA SER A 70 13.36 -10.88 -5.08
C SER A 70 11.99 -10.94 -5.74
N VAL A 71 11.94 -10.98 -7.07
CA VAL A 71 10.70 -11.08 -7.84
C VAL A 71 9.91 -12.36 -7.52
N GLU A 72 10.58 -13.46 -7.16
CA GLU A 72 9.90 -14.70 -6.77
C GLU A 72 9.07 -14.52 -5.48
N ASP A 73 9.52 -13.69 -4.55
CA ASP A 73 8.78 -13.39 -3.32
C ASP A 73 7.51 -12.57 -3.64
N VAL A 74 7.61 -11.61 -4.57
CA VAL A 74 6.48 -10.82 -5.04
C VAL A 74 5.42 -11.70 -5.72
N LYS A 75 5.84 -12.67 -6.53
CA LYS A 75 4.93 -13.66 -7.14
C LYS A 75 4.19 -14.47 -6.09
N LEU A 76 4.86 -14.86 -5.00
CA LEU A 76 4.24 -15.59 -3.89
C LEU A 76 3.21 -14.73 -3.14
N THR A 77 3.49 -13.45 -2.93
CA THR A 77 2.52 -12.50 -2.35
C THR A 77 1.24 -12.38 -3.20
N ALA A 78 1.37 -12.42 -4.53
CA ALA A 78 0.23 -12.32 -5.45
C ALA A 78 -0.54 -13.64 -5.68
N ARG A 79 -0.12 -14.77 -5.07
CA ARG A 79 -0.65 -16.11 -5.41
C ARG A 79 -2.15 -16.30 -5.16
N ARG A 80 -2.76 -15.51 -4.27
CA ARG A 80 -4.19 -15.60 -3.89
C ARG A 80 -5.04 -14.45 -4.44
N GLY A 81 -4.52 -13.70 -5.41
CA GLY A 81 -5.25 -12.62 -6.10
C GLY A 81 -6.25 -13.13 -7.13
#